data_AF-A0A956UUV9-F1
#
_entry.id   AF-A0A956UUV9-F1
#
_cell.length_a   1.000
_cell.length_b   1.000
_cell.length_c   1.000
_cell.angle_alpha   90.00
_cell.angle_beta   90.00
_cell.angle_gamma   90.00
#
_symmetry.space_group_name_H-M   'P 1'
#
loop_
_entity.id
_entity.type
_entity.pdbx_description
1 polymer ?
#
loop_
_entity_poly.entity_id
_entity_poly.type
_entity_poly.pdbx_seq_one_letter_code
_entity_poly.pdbx_strand_id
1 'polypeptide(L)'
;MTQESPGSATGSASSTTVSTGNSRICRISAQNIGIVLSNSSWYQAEQAAHPDSVFGSVSCDDGFFAFIWIPVGTPAGGNVQVVFVDDDGVDPVAIALELLNHLPIPDIAIDANPATGLVALPSWFWLDGYDGSPISSSDALPGVAVDVEVEPLVYRWSFGDGTTAETTSLGQRYPAESDIRHVYEQSSLAAGGAYSVTVEVTFAARYRVNGGAWETLDPITRSFSNDYAVQQLQSVLVGQQP
;
A
#
# COMPACT_ATOMS: atom_id res chain seq x y z
N MET A 1 -3.22 -25.62 12.85
CA MET A 1 -2.89 -24.35 13.50
C MET A 1 -1.44 -24.07 13.22
N THR A 2 -1.22 -23.09 12.37
CA THR A 2 0.06 -22.59 11.86
C THR A 2 0.86 -21.97 13.00
N GLN A 3 2.14 -22.32 13.10
CA GLN A 3 3.06 -21.83 14.12
C GLN A 3 4.15 -21.02 13.42
N GLU A 4 4.31 -19.78 13.87
CA GLU A 4 5.38 -18.87 13.50
C GLU A 4 6.74 -19.40 13.99
N SER A 5 7.74 -19.30 13.12
CA SER A 5 9.14 -19.65 13.39
C SER A 5 9.92 -18.37 13.64
N PRO A 6 10.58 -18.22 14.81
CA PRO A 6 11.56 -17.15 15.00
C PRO A 6 12.91 -17.60 14.44
N GLY A 7 13.45 -16.82 13.51
CA GLY A 7 14.66 -17.13 12.77
C GLY A 7 15.96 -17.09 13.59
N SER A 8 17.00 -17.67 13.02
CA SER A 8 18.39 -17.31 13.29
C SER A 8 19.20 -17.50 12.02
N ALA A 9 19.64 -16.37 11.46
CA ALA A 9 20.51 -16.28 10.31
C ALA A 9 21.98 -16.55 10.70
N THR A 10 22.66 -17.33 9.87
CA THR A 10 24.11 -17.52 9.85
C THR A 10 24.81 -16.37 9.13
N GLY A 11 25.95 -15.90 9.64
CA GLY A 11 26.92 -15.17 8.80
C GLY A 11 27.87 -14.25 9.55
N SER A 12 29.15 -14.62 9.61
CA SER A 12 30.24 -13.74 10.03
C SER A 12 30.47 -12.63 9.00
N ALA A 13 30.48 -11.37 9.44
CA ALA A 13 31.14 -10.27 8.75
C ALA A 13 31.67 -9.26 9.78
N SER A 14 32.94 -8.91 9.65
CA SER A 14 33.61 -7.91 10.47
C SER A 14 33.11 -6.51 10.12
N SER A 15 32.59 -5.75 11.08
CA SER A 15 32.38 -4.31 10.91
C SER A 15 32.54 -3.55 12.22
N THR A 16 33.27 -2.45 12.10
CA THR A 16 33.72 -1.50 13.13
C THR A 16 32.57 -0.97 13.99
N THR A 17 32.71 -1.07 15.31
CA THR A 17 31.71 -0.64 16.29
C THR A 17 31.76 0.87 16.52
N VAL A 18 30.65 1.57 16.29
CA VAL A 18 30.34 2.84 16.94
C VAL A 18 29.32 2.52 18.04
N SER A 19 29.72 2.74 19.30
CA SER A 19 28.92 2.44 20.49
C SER A 19 28.07 3.66 20.86
N THR A 20 26.76 3.56 20.67
CA THR A 20 25.77 4.48 21.24
C THR A 20 24.91 3.79 22.30
N GLY A 21 25.30 3.96 23.56
CA GLY A 21 24.38 4.45 24.60
C GLY A 21 23.44 3.51 25.38
N ASN A 22 22.96 2.37 24.89
CA ASN A 22 21.90 1.61 25.61
C ASN A 22 22.31 0.20 26.06
N SER A 23 23.36 0.09 26.88
CA SER A 23 23.69 -1.18 27.56
C SER A 23 22.69 -1.44 28.70
N ARG A 24 21.72 -2.35 28.52
CA ARG A 24 20.89 -2.84 29.62
C ARG A 24 21.58 -3.96 30.39
N ILE A 25 21.39 -4.02 31.70
CA ILE A 25 21.82 -5.15 32.51
C ILE A 25 20.73 -6.22 32.40
N CYS A 26 21.08 -7.37 31.86
CA CYS A 26 20.15 -8.48 31.71
C CYS A 26 20.70 -9.74 32.38
N ARG A 27 19.78 -10.60 32.83
CA ARG A 27 20.06 -11.90 33.44
C ARG A 27 19.59 -12.99 32.50
N ILE A 28 20.43 -14.01 32.35
CA ILE A 28 20.10 -15.22 31.63
C ILE A 28 19.73 -16.31 32.64
N SER A 29 18.60 -16.97 32.42
CA SER A 29 18.11 -18.06 33.26
C SER A 29 17.84 -19.29 32.40
N ALA A 30 18.49 -20.42 32.72
CA ALA A 30 18.11 -21.70 32.14
C ALA A 30 16.67 -22.04 32.56
N GLN A 31 15.83 -22.38 31.59
CA GLN A 31 14.41 -22.62 31.84
C GLN A 31 14.14 -24.10 32.03
N ASN A 32 13.38 -24.41 33.08
CA ASN A 32 12.81 -25.75 33.21
C ASN A 32 11.56 -25.82 32.33
N ILE A 33 11.75 -26.28 31.10
CA ILE A 33 10.65 -26.60 30.22
C ILE A 33 10.01 -27.90 30.71
N GLY A 34 8.74 -27.82 31.12
CA GLY A 34 8.02 -29.00 31.62
C GLY A 34 7.92 -30.11 30.55
N ILE A 35 7.62 -31.33 31.00
CA ILE A 35 7.59 -32.55 30.17
C ILE A 35 6.68 -32.45 28.92
N VAL A 36 5.67 -31.58 28.97
CA VAL A 36 4.73 -31.35 27.85
C VAL A 36 5.40 -30.56 26.72
N LEU A 37 6.18 -29.53 27.05
CA LEU A 37 6.88 -28.72 26.06
C LEU A 37 8.14 -29.43 25.56
N SER A 38 8.86 -30.15 26.43
CA SER A 38 10.04 -30.91 26.02
C SER A 38 9.71 -32.07 25.08
N ASN A 39 8.50 -32.63 25.15
CA ASN A 39 8.04 -33.72 24.27
C ASN A 39 7.37 -33.19 22.99
N SER A 40 7.31 -31.88 22.80
CA SER A 40 6.80 -31.32 21.54
C SER A 40 7.77 -31.59 20.39
N SER A 41 7.22 -31.80 19.20
CA SER A 41 8.01 -32.06 18.00
C SER A 41 8.92 -30.89 17.63
N TRP A 42 8.48 -29.67 17.92
CA TRP A 42 9.28 -28.46 17.68
C TRP A 42 10.50 -28.45 18.60
N TYR A 43 10.34 -28.68 19.91
CA TYR A 43 11.43 -28.58 20.88
C TYR A 43 12.49 -29.64 20.61
N GLN A 44 12.06 -30.85 20.23
CA GLN A 44 12.96 -31.95 19.90
C GLN A 44 13.78 -31.67 18.63
N ALA A 45 13.17 -31.07 17.60
CA ALA A 45 13.88 -30.67 16.39
C ALA A 45 14.91 -29.57 16.68
N GLU A 46 14.50 -28.59 17.48
CA GLU A 46 15.34 -27.44 17.82
C GLU A 46 16.50 -27.83 18.74
N GLN A 47 16.26 -28.67 19.75
CA GLN A 47 17.30 -29.22 20.62
C GLN A 47 18.32 -30.06 19.84
N ALA A 48 17.88 -30.77 18.80
CA ALA A 48 18.79 -31.51 17.92
C ALA A 48 19.70 -30.58 17.10
N ALA A 49 19.22 -29.38 16.74
CA ALA A 49 20.02 -28.35 16.10
C ALA A 49 20.99 -27.64 17.07
N HIS A 50 20.72 -27.70 18.37
CA HIS A 50 21.51 -27.07 19.43
C HIS A 50 21.98 -28.08 20.50
N PRO A 51 22.84 -29.05 20.15
CA PRO A 51 23.20 -30.17 21.03
C PRO A 51 24.00 -29.75 22.27
N ASP A 52 24.77 -28.66 22.18
CA ASP A 52 25.63 -28.15 23.26
C ASP A 52 25.02 -26.94 23.97
N SER A 53 23.69 -26.80 23.94
CA SER A 53 22.99 -25.68 24.57
C SER A 53 21.75 -26.13 25.33
N VAL A 54 21.40 -25.35 26.35
CA VAL A 54 20.15 -25.47 27.10
C VAL A 54 19.23 -24.30 26.77
N PHE A 55 17.93 -24.58 26.70
CA PHE A 55 16.94 -23.53 26.49
C PHE A 55 16.83 -22.63 27.72
N GLY A 56 16.80 -21.32 27.50
CA GLY A 56 16.68 -20.35 28.57
C GLY A 56 16.05 -19.04 28.15
N SER A 57 15.95 -18.11 29.09
CA SER A 57 15.40 -16.78 28.85
C SER A 57 16.38 -15.69 29.23
N VAL A 58 16.26 -14.56 28.56
CA VAL A 58 16.87 -13.28 28.94
C VAL A 58 15.81 -12.42 29.59
N SER A 59 16.09 -11.90 30.78
CA SER A 59 15.27 -10.89 31.47
C SER A 59 16.13 -9.69 31.82
N CYS A 60 15.70 -8.49 31.46
CA CYS A 60 16.35 -7.24 31.80
C CYS A 60 15.59 -6.54 32.93
N ASP A 61 16.08 -5.39 33.40
CA ASP A 61 15.47 -4.66 34.52
C ASP A 61 14.00 -4.24 34.26
N ASP A 62 13.58 -4.15 32.99
CA ASP A 62 12.21 -3.86 32.57
C ASP A 62 11.35 -5.09 32.26
N GLY A 63 11.87 -6.30 32.47
CA GLY A 63 11.11 -7.55 32.39
C GLY A 63 11.72 -8.61 31.46
N PHE A 64 10.87 -9.56 31.05
CA PHE A 64 11.26 -10.60 30.09
C PHE A 64 11.59 -9.99 28.73
N PHE A 65 12.71 -10.41 28.12
CA PHE A 65 13.15 -9.94 26.81
C PHE A 65 12.93 -11.00 25.73
N ALA A 66 13.56 -12.18 25.86
CA ALA A 66 13.50 -13.22 24.83
C ALA A 66 13.83 -14.62 25.37
N PHE A 67 13.53 -15.65 24.58
CA PHE A 67 14.06 -17.00 24.75
C PHE A 67 15.30 -17.21 23.86
N ILE A 68 16.28 -17.96 24.37
CA ILE A 68 17.56 -18.22 23.69
C ILE A 68 18.07 -19.64 23.98
N TRP A 69 18.99 -20.12 23.16
CA TRP A 69 19.83 -21.30 23.45
C TRP A 69 21.13 -20.86 24.14
N ILE A 70 21.33 -21.31 25.37
CA ILE A 70 22.49 -20.98 26.20
C ILE A 70 23.52 -22.10 26.11
N PRO A 71 24.76 -21.84 25.67
CA PRO A 71 25.79 -22.87 25.65
C PRO A 71 26.00 -23.52 27.01
N VAL A 72 26.13 -24.85 27.04
CA VAL A 72 26.45 -25.59 28.27
C VAL A 72 27.80 -25.13 28.82
N GLY A 73 27.89 -24.94 30.14
CA GLY A 73 29.08 -24.39 30.79
C GLY A 73 29.14 -22.87 30.86
N THR A 74 28.12 -22.16 30.38
CA THR A 74 27.96 -20.71 30.65
C THR A 74 27.91 -20.47 32.17
N PRO A 75 28.79 -19.64 32.75
CA PRO A 75 28.83 -19.42 34.20
C PRO A 75 27.51 -18.84 34.74
N ALA A 76 26.95 -19.48 35.77
CA ALA A 76 25.78 -18.96 36.46
C ALA A 76 26.12 -17.63 37.16
N GLY A 77 25.37 -16.57 36.83
CA GLY A 77 25.57 -15.23 37.40
C GLY A 77 26.62 -14.37 36.70
N GLY A 78 27.13 -14.79 35.52
CA GLY A 78 27.92 -13.91 34.68
C GLY A 78 27.07 -12.75 34.15
N ASN A 79 27.56 -11.51 34.29
CA ASN A 79 26.94 -10.36 33.64
C ASN A 79 27.13 -10.51 32.13
N VAL A 80 26.04 -10.71 31.38
CA VAL A 80 26.08 -10.69 29.93
C VAL A 80 25.78 -9.27 29.46
N GLN A 81 26.68 -8.70 28.67
CA GLN A 81 26.34 -7.51 27.90
C GLN A 81 25.54 -7.96 26.68
N VAL A 82 24.23 -7.75 26.76
CA VAL A 82 23.39 -7.79 25.57
C VAL A 82 23.67 -6.49 24.83
N VAL A 83 24.44 -6.58 23.75
CA VAL A 83 24.51 -5.49 22.79
C VAL A 83 23.18 -5.55 22.04
N PHE A 84 22.28 -4.65 22.40
CA PHE A 84 21.18 -4.31 21.53
C PHE A 84 21.85 -3.69 20.31
N VAL A 85 21.94 -4.48 19.25
CA VAL A 85 21.96 -3.85 17.93
C VAL A 85 20.54 -3.31 17.86
N ASP A 86 20.40 -2.00 18.00
CA ASP A 86 19.24 -1.32 17.44
C ASP A 86 19.34 -1.62 15.93
N ASP A 87 18.87 -2.79 15.51
CA ASP A 87 18.21 -2.82 14.23
C ASP A 87 16.98 -1.99 14.55
N ASP A 88 17.01 -0.72 14.15
CA ASP A 88 15.82 0.10 14.04
C ASP A 88 14.91 -0.70 13.09
N GLY A 89 14.20 -1.69 13.65
CA GLY A 89 13.56 -2.74 12.88
C GLY A 89 12.72 -2.06 11.83
N VAL A 90 12.93 -2.41 10.57
CA VAL A 90 12.35 -1.63 9.49
C VAL A 90 10.85 -1.61 9.66
N ASP A 91 10.28 -0.42 9.88
CA ASP A 91 8.85 -0.26 10.10
C ASP A 91 8.11 -0.64 8.81
N PRO A 92 7.37 -1.76 8.79
CA PRO A 92 6.69 -2.20 7.59
C PRO A 92 5.60 -1.23 7.14
N VAL A 93 5.03 -0.44 8.06
CA VAL A 93 4.04 0.59 7.71
C VAL A 93 4.72 1.73 6.96
N ALA A 94 5.92 2.14 7.38
CA ALA A 94 6.69 3.15 6.68
C ALA A 94 7.05 2.71 5.25
N ILE A 95 7.46 1.46 5.05
CA ILE A 95 7.67 0.89 3.70
C ILE A 95 6.37 0.89 2.91
N ALA A 96 5.26 0.45 3.52
CA ALA A 96 3.96 0.40 2.84
C ALA A 96 3.51 1.78 2.35
N LEU A 97 3.66 2.82 3.17
CA LEU A 97 3.35 4.19 2.79
C LEU A 97 4.25 4.70 1.67
N GLU A 98 5.53 4.34 1.66
CA GLU A 98 6.44 4.68 0.58
C GLU A 98 6.04 3.99 -0.74
N LEU A 99 5.74 2.69 -0.70
CA LEU A 99 5.24 1.95 -1.86
C LEU A 99 3.92 2.52 -2.38
N LEU A 100 3.05 2.96 -1.48
CA LEU A 100 1.77 3.60 -1.81
C LEU A 100 1.97 4.92 -2.56
N ASN A 101 2.94 5.74 -2.14
CA ASN A 101 3.30 6.99 -2.83
C ASN A 101 3.83 6.75 -4.24
N HIS A 102 4.55 5.64 -4.43
CA HIS A 102 5.21 5.25 -5.67
C HIS A 102 4.47 4.18 -6.48
N LEU A 103 3.18 3.97 -6.21
CA LEU A 103 2.37 3.01 -6.97
C LEU A 103 2.44 3.30 -8.48
N PRO A 104 2.59 2.25 -9.31
CA PRO A 104 2.59 2.38 -10.76
C PRO A 104 1.16 2.59 -11.27
N ILE A 105 0.56 3.75 -10.94
CA ILE A 105 -0.76 4.12 -11.41
C ILE A 105 -0.72 4.21 -12.95
N PRO A 106 -1.61 3.51 -13.66
CA PRO A 106 -1.65 3.57 -15.11
C PRO A 106 -1.97 4.98 -15.60
N ASP A 107 -1.62 5.25 -16.86
CA ASP A 107 -1.96 6.50 -17.51
C ASP A 107 -3.46 6.49 -17.86
N ILE A 108 -4.28 7.01 -16.94
CA ILE A 108 -5.73 7.07 -17.09
C ILE A 108 -6.11 8.32 -17.88
N ALA A 109 -6.73 8.11 -19.04
CA ALA A 109 -7.24 9.17 -19.89
C ALA A 109 -8.76 9.29 -19.77
N ILE A 110 -9.29 10.52 -19.81
CA ILE A 110 -10.73 10.78 -19.94
C ILE A 110 -11.04 10.94 -21.42
N ASP A 111 -11.85 10.05 -21.96
CA ASP A 111 -12.37 10.15 -23.31
C ASP A 111 -13.86 10.54 -23.32
N ALA A 112 -14.32 11.05 -24.45
CA ALA A 112 -15.70 11.46 -24.63
C ALA A 112 -16.23 11.19 -26.04
N ASN A 113 -17.55 11.00 -26.13
CA ASN A 113 -18.28 11.02 -27.39
C ASN A 113 -19.52 11.93 -27.28
N PRO A 114 -19.75 12.86 -28.22
CA PRO A 114 -18.87 13.19 -29.36
C PRO A 114 -17.52 13.78 -28.92
N ALA A 115 -16.51 13.80 -29.80
CA ALA A 115 -15.22 14.41 -29.50
C ALA A 115 -15.29 15.93 -29.27
N THR A 116 -16.37 16.57 -29.74
CA THR A 116 -16.73 17.95 -29.42
C THR A 116 -18.21 17.98 -29.06
N GLY A 117 -18.49 18.42 -27.84
CA GLY A 117 -19.84 18.47 -27.30
C GLY A 117 -20.68 19.55 -27.97
N LEU A 118 -21.99 19.38 -27.86
CA LEU A 118 -22.97 20.37 -28.28
C LEU A 118 -23.84 20.76 -27.09
N VAL A 119 -24.13 22.06 -26.98
CA VAL A 119 -25.06 22.58 -25.98
C VAL A 119 -26.40 21.85 -26.09
N ALA A 120 -26.97 21.51 -24.93
CA ALA A 120 -28.24 20.81 -24.78
C ALA A 120 -28.29 19.38 -25.37
N LEU A 121 -27.13 18.78 -25.69
CA LEU A 121 -27.03 17.38 -26.10
C LEU A 121 -26.11 16.60 -25.13
N PRO A 122 -26.42 15.32 -24.85
CA PRO A 122 -25.61 14.52 -23.95
C PRO A 122 -24.25 14.23 -24.56
N SER A 123 -23.22 14.40 -23.74
CA SER A 123 -21.88 13.87 -23.96
C SER A 123 -21.69 12.65 -23.05
N TRP A 124 -21.13 11.58 -23.58
CA TRP A 124 -20.79 10.36 -22.85
C TRP A 124 -19.29 10.34 -22.56
N PHE A 125 -18.91 10.00 -21.34
CA PHE A 125 -17.52 9.98 -20.89
C PHE A 125 -17.13 8.57 -20.45
N TRP A 126 -15.85 8.22 -20.56
CA TRP A 126 -15.30 6.99 -19.98
C TRP A 126 -13.83 7.18 -19.68
N LEU A 127 -13.29 6.29 -18.86
CA LEU A 127 -11.87 6.19 -18.58
C LEU A 127 -11.23 5.18 -19.53
N ASP A 128 -10.13 5.57 -20.15
CA ASP A 128 -9.27 4.72 -20.96
C ASP A 128 -7.90 4.52 -20.28
N GLY A 129 -7.18 3.47 -20.67
CA GLY A 129 -5.87 3.13 -20.12
C GLY A 129 -5.90 2.35 -18.79
N TYR A 130 -7.09 2.10 -18.26
CA TYR A 130 -7.31 1.33 -17.03
C TYR A 130 -8.59 0.50 -17.09
N ASP A 131 -8.54 -0.72 -16.54
CA ASP A 131 -9.63 -1.70 -16.59
C ASP A 131 -10.33 -1.92 -15.24
N GLY A 132 -9.92 -1.19 -14.20
CA GLY A 132 -10.49 -1.30 -12.86
C GLY A 132 -9.86 -2.41 -12.01
N SER A 133 -8.82 -3.09 -12.50
CA SER A 133 -8.13 -4.13 -11.75
C SER A 133 -7.33 -3.56 -10.57
N PRO A 134 -7.15 -4.32 -9.47
CA PRO A 134 -6.30 -3.91 -8.36
C PRO A 134 -4.87 -3.60 -8.81
N ILE A 135 -4.30 -2.52 -8.28
CA ILE A 135 -2.92 -2.12 -8.55
C ILE A 135 -2.08 -2.47 -7.33
N SER A 136 -0.95 -3.16 -7.54
CA SER A 136 -0.08 -3.59 -6.45
C SER A 136 1.36 -3.15 -6.64
N SER A 137 2.08 -3.04 -5.52
CA SER A 137 3.52 -2.82 -5.45
C SER A 137 4.08 -3.58 -4.27
N SER A 138 5.33 -4.02 -4.34
CA SER A 138 5.96 -4.76 -3.26
C SER A 138 7.44 -4.42 -3.13
N ASP A 139 7.94 -4.54 -1.91
CA ASP A 139 9.37 -4.41 -1.62
C ASP A 139 9.80 -5.45 -0.58
N ALA A 140 11.04 -5.89 -0.67
CA ALA A 140 11.59 -6.93 0.18
C ALA A 140 13.00 -6.54 0.67
N LEU A 141 13.12 -6.41 1.99
CA LEU A 141 14.37 -6.21 2.70
C LEU A 141 14.68 -7.46 3.54
N PRO A 142 15.92 -7.62 4.03
CA PRO A 142 16.26 -8.73 4.90
C PRO A 142 15.31 -8.80 6.12
N GLY A 143 14.52 -9.87 6.21
CA GLY A 143 13.58 -10.10 7.31
C GLY A 143 12.18 -9.50 7.16
N VAL A 144 11.93 -8.67 6.15
CA VAL A 144 10.61 -8.04 5.92
C VAL A 144 10.29 -7.94 4.42
N ALA A 145 9.14 -8.49 4.03
CA ALA A 145 8.53 -8.29 2.72
C ALA A 145 7.19 -7.58 2.92
N VAL A 146 6.99 -6.48 2.20
CA VAL A 146 5.77 -5.67 2.26
C VAL A 146 5.11 -5.70 0.89
N ASP A 147 3.84 -6.11 0.84
CA ASP A 147 2.99 -5.96 -0.32
C ASP A 147 1.96 -4.86 -0.04
N VAL A 148 1.74 -3.98 -1.01
CA VAL A 148 0.69 -2.96 -1.01
C VAL A 148 -0.22 -3.20 -2.21
N GLU A 149 -1.52 -3.04 -1.99
CA GLU A 149 -2.52 -3.14 -3.05
C GLU A 149 -3.58 -2.06 -2.86
N VAL A 150 -4.04 -1.51 -3.99
CA VAL A 150 -5.13 -0.55 -4.04
C VAL A 150 -6.21 -0.98 -5.01
N GLU A 151 -7.47 -0.75 -4.62
CA GLU A 151 -8.66 -1.08 -5.42
C GLU A 151 -9.52 0.19 -5.60
N PRO A 152 -10.04 0.47 -6.81
CA PRO A 152 -10.85 1.66 -7.02
C PRO A 152 -12.19 1.54 -6.30
N LEU A 153 -12.53 2.54 -5.50
CA LEU A 153 -13.77 2.58 -4.72
C LEU A 153 -14.83 3.47 -5.37
N VAL A 154 -14.45 4.68 -5.77
CA VAL A 154 -15.38 5.67 -6.30
C VAL A 154 -14.70 6.63 -7.27
N TYR A 155 -15.44 7.05 -8.30
CA TYR A 155 -15.04 8.04 -9.29
C TYR A 155 -15.92 9.28 -9.16
N ARG A 156 -15.34 10.39 -8.73
CA ARG A 156 -15.99 11.70 -8.63
C ARG A 156 -15.63 12.57 -9.82
N TRP A 157 -16.62 12.87 -10.64
CA TRP A 157 -16.50 13.67 -11.84
C TRP A 157 -16.82 15.13 -11.56
N SER A 158 -16.04 16.02 -12.12
CA SER A 158 -16.35 17.43 -12.30
C SER A 158 -16.29 17.75 -13.79
N PHE A 159 -17.39 18.28 -14.35
CA PHE A 159 -17.48 18.55 -15.78
C PHE A 159 -16.96 19.94 -16.17
N GLY A 160 -16.36 20.70 -15.24
CA GLY A 160 -15.77 22.01 -15.50
C GLY A 160 -16.76 23.17 -15.63
N ASP A 161 -18.07 22.91 -15.65
CA ASP A 161 -19.14 23.92 -15.65
C ASP A 161 -19.78 24.13 -14.26
N GLY A 162 -19.17 23.57 -13.21
CA GLY A 162 -19.66 23.59 -11.83
C GLY A 162 -20.55 22.40 -11.48
N THR A 163 -20.89 21.54 -12.43
CA THR A 163 -21.62 20.30 -12.17
C THR A 163 -20.68 19.13 -11.84
N THR A 164 -21.20 18.18 -11.07
CA THR A 164 -20.45 17.00 -10.61
C THR A 164 -21.31 15.75 -10.66
N ALA A 165 -20.67 14.60 -10.81
CA ALA A 165 -21.31 13.28 -10.68
C ALA A 165 -20.43 12.33 -9.87
N GLU A 166 -21.02 11.28 -9.31
CA GLU A 166 -20.31 10.22 -8.61
C GLU A 166 -20.73 8.87 -9.18
N THR A 167 -19.75 8.01 -9.47
CA THR A 167 -19.96 6.73 -10.14
C THR A 167 -19.04 5.65 -9.56
N THR A 168 -19.37 4.39 -9.80
CA THR A 168 -18.54 3.22 -9.44
C THR A 168 -18.07 2.44 -10.68
N SER A 169 -18.32 2.99 -11.87
CA SER A 169 -17.92 2.40 -13.15
C SER A 169 -16.84 3.26 -13.81
N LEU A 170 -16.11 2.67 -14.75
CA LEU A 170 -15.18 3.38 -15.63
C LEU A 170 -15.91 4.06 -16.81
N GLY A 171 -17.22 3.90 -16.92
CA GLY A 171 -17.97 4.19 -18.15
C GLY A 171 -17.82 3.11 -19.20
N GLN A 172 -18.44 3.35 -20.36
CA GLN A 172 -18.37 2.46 -21.52
C GLN A 172 -17.79 3.20 -22.73
N ARG A 173 -16.83 2.57 -23.40
CA ARG A 173 -16.27 3.11 -24.63
C ARG A 173 -17.33 3.09 -25.75
N TYR A 174 -17.40 4.19 -26.51
CA TYR A 174 -18.17 4.24 -27.76
C TYR A 174 -17.84 3.03 -28.67
N PRO A 175 -18.82 2.37 -29.32
CA PRO A 175 -20.20 2.83 -29.57
C PRO A 175 -21.23 2.51 -28.49
N ALA A 176 -20.85 1.86 -27.38
CA ALA A 176 -21.78 1.66 -26.27
C ALA A 176 -22.12 3.00 -25.58
N GLU A 177 -23.36 3.13 -25.09
CA GLU A 177 -23.74 4.26 -24.24
C GLU A 177 -23.06 4.12 -22.89
N SER A 178 -22.36 5.18 -22.47
CA SER A 178 -21.77 5.28 -21.14
C SER A 178 -22.81 5.75 -20.13
N ASP A 179 -22.78 5.18 -18.93
CA ASP A 179 -23.55 5.64 -17.78
C ASP A 179 -23.06 7.01 -17.26
N ILE A 180 -21.81 7.35 -17.55
CA ILE A 180 -21.21 8.65 -17.25
C ILE A 180 -21.57 9.62 -18.37
N ARG A 181 -22.60 10.44 -18.14
CA ARG A 181 -23.12 11.38 -19.13
C ARG A 181 -23.37 12.75 -18.53
N HIS A 182 -23.16 13.77 -19.34
CA HIS A 182 -23.44 15.16 -18.97
C HIS A 182 -24.03 15.97 -20.12
N VAL A 183 -24.88 16.93 -19.80
CA VAL A 183 -25.48 17.87 -20.77
C VAL A 183 -25.02 19.27 -20.39
N TYR A 184 -24.23 19.89 -21.27
CA TYR A 184 -23.77 21.26 -21.07
C TYR A 184 -24.85 22.26 -21.50
N GLU A 185 -25.09 23.26 -20.66
CA GLU A 185 -26.08 24.33 -20.94
C GLU A 185 -25.47 25.53 -21.69
N GLN A 186 -24.15 25.66 -21.68
CA GLN A 186 -23.44 26.78 -22.29
C GLN A 186 -22.28 26.27 -23.16
N SER A 187 -21.88 27.09 -24.14
CA SER A 187 -20.67 26.81 -24.91
C SER A 187 -19.43 27.04 -24.06
N SER A 188 -18.37 26.27 -24.30
CA SER A 188 -17.08 26.45 -23.62
C SER A 188 -16.32 27.72 -24.01
N LEU A 189 -16.83 28.51 -24.97
CA LEU A 189 -16.19 29.76 -25.41
C LEU A 189 -15.96 30.75 -24.26
N ALA A 190 -16.94 30.88 -23.36
CA ALA A 190 -16.82 31.74 -22.18
C ALA A 190 -15.89 31.17 -21.10
N ALA A 191 -15.60 29.86 -21.17
CA ALA A 191 -14.72 29.13 -20.26
C ALA A 191 -13.27 29.02 -20.77
N GLY A 192 -12.88 29.81 -21.77
CA GLY A 192 -11.53 29.77 -22.34
C GLY A 192 -11.35 28.79 -23.51
N GLY A 193 -12.45 28.27 -24.06
CA GLY A 193 -12.48 27.41 -25.25
C GLY A 193 -12.79 25.95 -24.96
N ALA A 194 -12.60 25.48 -23.73
CA ALA A 194 -12.93 24.12 -23.29
C ALA A 194 -13.35 24.11 -21.81
N TYR A 195 -14.11 23.10 -21.41
CA TYR A 195 -14.31 22.77 -19.99
C TYR A 195 -13.23 21.79 -19.53
N SER A 196 -12.60 22.06 -18.39
CA SER A 196 -11.65 21.14 -17.77
C SER A 196 -12.40 20.03 -17.05
N VAL A 197 -12.66 18.92 -17.74
CA VAL A 197 -13.30 17.74 -17.15
C VAL A 197 -12.27 17.03 -16.29
N THR A 198 -12.61 16.75 -15.03
CA THR A 198 -11.72 16.10 -14.06
C THR A 198 -12.42 14.91 -13.43
N VAL A 199 -11.70 13.81 -13.27
CA VAL A 199 -12.11 12.67 -12.46
C VAL A 199 -11.16 12.52 -11.29
N GLU A 200 -11.73 12.44 -10.09
CA GLU A 200 -11.03 12.12 -8.86
C GLU A 200 -11.37 10.66 -8.50
N VAL A 201 -10.35 9.80 -8.51
CA VAL A 201 -10.48 8.37 -8.22
C VAL A 201 -9.99 8.12 -6.80
N THR A 202 -10.88 7.65 -5.94
CA THR A 202 -10.52 7.20 -4.59
C THR A 202 -10.25 5.71 -4.63
N PHE A 203 -9.08 5.31 -4.17
CA PHE A 203 -8.70 3.92 -4.03
C PHE A 203 -8.65 3.50 -2.56
N ALA A 204 -9.30 2.38 -2.23
CA ALA A 204 -9.10 1.72 -0.95
C ALA A 204 -7.70 1.07 -0.94
N ALA A 205 -6.91 1.31 0.10
CA ALA A 205 -5.55 0.82 0.21
C ALA A 205 -5.42 -0.24 1.30
N ARG A 206 -4.63 -1.27 1.03
CA ARG A 206 -4.27 -2.30 1.99
C ARG A 206 -2.81 -2.71 1.85
N TYR A 207 -2.21 -3.18 2.93
CA TYR A 207 -0.86 -3.71 2.95
C TYR A 207 -0.82 -5.03 3.74
N ARG A 208 0.20 -5.84 3.50
CA ARG A 208 0.49 -7.02 4.33
C ARG A 208 1.98 -7.23 4.46
N VAL A 209 2.37 -7.88 5.53
CA VAL A 209 3.77 -8.16 5.86
C VAL A 209 4.01 -9.65 5.81
N ASN A 210 5.09 -10.07 5.13
CA ASN A 210 5.55 -11.46 5.05
C ASN A 210 4.45 -12.46 4.63
N GLY A 211 3.55 -12.04 3.73
CA GLY A 211 2.43 -12.86 3.27
C GLY A 211 1.33 -13.10 4.31
N GLY A 212 1.32 -12.32 5.40
CA GLY A 212 0.32 -12.36 6.45
C GLY A 212 -1.06 -11.83 6.02
N ALA A 213 -1.88 -11.48 7.01
CA ALA A 213 -3.19 -10.90 6.77
C ALA A 213 -3.07 -9.50 6.16
N TRP A 214 -4.05 -9.12 5.34
CA TRP A 214 -4.17 -7.75 4.85
C TRP A 214 -4.66 -6.84 5.97
N GLU A 215 -4.00 -5.70 6.10
CA GLU A 215 -4.35 -4.59 6.97
C GLU A 215 -4.69 -3.36 6.12
N THR A 216 -5.64 -2.56 6.57
CA THR A 216 -6.12 -1.38 5.84
C THR A 216 -5.21 -0.18 6.06
N LEU A 217 -4.96 0.58 5.00
CA LEU A 217 -4.38 1.92 5.07
C LEU A 217 -5.44 2.97 4.78
N ASP A 218 -5.08 4.24 5.01
CA ASP A 218 -5.91 5.36 4.57
C ASP A 218 -6.08 5.31 3.04
N PRO A 219 -7.30 5.55 2.51
CA PRO A 219 -7.52 5.64 1.07
C PRO A 219 -6.65 6.71 0.42
N ILE A 220 -6.26 6.47 -0.83
CA ILE A 220 -5.55 7.46 -1.63
C ILE A 220 -6.44 7.98 -2.75
N THR A 221 -6.13 9.19 -3.20
CA THR A 221 -6.87 9.85 -4.27
C THR A 221 -5.93 10.22 -5.41
N ARG A 222 -6.34 9.96 -6.65
CA ARG A 222 -5.64 10.40 -7.86
C ARG A 222 -6.59 11.16 -8.77
N SER A 223 -6.12 12.25 -9.35
CA SER A 223 -6.93 13.11 -10.22
C SER A 223 -6.38 13.13 -11.63
N PHE A 224 -7.28 13.01 -12.60
CA PHE A 224 -6.98 13.06 -14.03
C PHE A 224 -7.89 14.09 -14.68
N SER A 225 -7.39 14.79 -15.71
CA SER A 225 -8.15 15.84 -16.38
C SER A 225 -8.00 15.78 -17.88
N ASN A 226 -9.02 16.21 -18.60
CA ASN A 226 -9.01 16.42 -20.04
C ASN A 226 -9.85 17.65 -20.41
N ASP A 227 -9.40 18.40 -21.42
CA ASP A 227 -10.11 19.56 -21.93
C ASP A 227 -11.18 19.13 -22.94
N TYR A 228 -12.43 19.51 -22.69
CA TYR A 228 -13.57 19.16 -23.53
C TYR A 228 -14.24 20.39 -24.15
N ALA A 229 -14.15 20.52 -25.47
CA ALA A 229 -14.77 21.64 -26.20
C ALA A 229 -16.28 21.41 -26.37
N VAL A 230 -17.07 22.45 -26.13
CA VAL A 230 -18.53 22.43 -26.28
C VAL A 230 -18.97 23.62 -27.12
N GLN A 231 -19.67 23.34 -28.21
CA GLN A 231 -20.14 24.34 -29.15
C GLN A 231 -21.65 24.52 -29.08
N GLN A 232 -22.12 25.72 -29.44
CA GLN A 232 -23.54 25.98 -29.63
C GLN A 232 -23.84 26.10 -31.12
N LEU A 233 -24.82 25.34 -31.61
CA LEU A 233 -25.34 25.53 -32.96
C LEU A 233 -26.31 26.71 -32.96
N GLN A 234 -26.06 27.68 -33.84
CA GLN A 234 -26.96 28.80 -34.10
C GLN A 234 -27.35 28.81 -35.57
N SER A 235 -28.65 28.88 -35.85
CA SER A 235 -29.14 29.09 -37.20
C SER A 235 -28.95 30.55 -37.60
N VAL A 236 -28.31 30.78 -38.75
CA VAL A 236 -28.22 32.11 -39.37
C VAL A 236 -29.26 32.19 -40.49
N LEU A 237 -30.21 33.13 -40.40
CA LEU A 237 -31.13 33.43 -41.49
C LEU A 237 -30.45 34.44 -42.44
N VAL A 238 -30.03 33.98 -43.61
CA VAL A 238 -29.58 34.87 -44.70
C VAL A 238 -30.76 35.22 -45.59
N GLY A 239 -31.19 36.48 -45.57
CA GLY A 239 -32.18 36.99 -46.53
C GLY A 239 -31.56 37.10 -47.93
N GLN A 240 -32.22 36.56 -48.95
CA GLN A 240 -31.83 36.83 -50.34
C GLN A 240 -32.12 38.29 -50.68
N GLN A 241 -31.08 39.03 -51.03
CA GLN A 241 -31.22 40.38 -51.57
C GLN A 241 -31.65 40.27 -53.06
N PRO A 242 -32.68 41.03 -53.50
CA PRO A 242 -33.27 40.91 -54.84
C PRO A 242 -32.33 41.33 -55.97
#